data_AF-A0A8T4F3C2-F1
#
_entry.id   AF-A0A8T4F3C2-F1
#
_cell.length_a   1.000
_cell.length_b   1.000
_cell.length_c   1.000
_cell.angle_alpha   90.00
_cell.angle_beta   90.00
_cell.angle_gamma   90.00
#
_symmetry.space_group_name_H-M   'P 1'
#
loop_
_entity.id
_entity.type
_entity.pdbx_description
1 polymer ?
#
loop_
_entity_poly.entity_id
_entity_poly.type
_entity_poly.pdbx_seq_one_letter_code
_entity_poly.pdbx_strand_id
1 'polypeptide(L)'
;MRQMIRDLDDVKAGVEGRVAGLKTPFDKVGLSTKPIATLMGVASWVGGQTPMLNRRQAMAEQLSKENTQFGFTSGMVQTEWQGLFASKAEAEAKAKELAAKYQKPGGFPDDVWDQIRKYQFDPDFAAAFLKELGPEKAAWIAGRLRTWDEPGHEERFQAFATLMAVASHQGVITDDWLKHFATDGREGPDMWTLAALLKHGVWDKDTLVGIGKRALAGGQGGGGNYLTADILDGIARNPMAAHELYSQEFDRINAMAYGKEYGWVQTNDPKLGDPLGRFITSATVGAAEAFERTRPPGDANWINPADQLALRLIETVGRNPDQRFPFAGVENAFTDVVQEFFKGTYTEDLLPQGELSWVDAVGLAADIVGIFDPTPISDGVSGLISLGQGDWKGALLSVAAMIPYFGDAGAKPIKTMIRLLRNFPGLRIFFKVPDDVLADEGKLAKYVDAIKQGFEDLRSTFKNVDLTNPAKVLDALGIVNRLHVDAEKAYARFPRWKAKAENLGLPTDGPVPFVPPRNWDPNKVDSRNITDAYGNVWQRGPRHGRGTNDSPYEWDVQVSNPRSGLGALTHDGAHLNVEWQTGRVAN
;
A
#
# COMPACT_ATOMS: atom_id res chain seq x y z
N MET A 1 19.06 -7.89 -7.86
CA MET A 1 20.26 -8.31 -7.10
C MET A 1 19.92 -9.26 -5.95
N ARG A 2 18.97 -8.95 -5.04
CA ARG A 2 18.51 -9.90 -3.99
C ARG A 2 18.10 -11.27 -4.53
N GLN A 3 17.28 -11.29 -5.59
CA GLN A 3 16.85 -12.56 -6.19
C GLN A 3 18.04 -13.36 -6.73
N MET A 4 18.94 -12.71 -7.47
CA MET A 4 20.17 -13.32 -7.95
C MET A 4 21.05 -13.89 -6.84
N ILE A 5 21.15 -13.23 -5.68
CA ILE A 5 21.91 -13.73 -4.53
C ILE A 5 21.25 -14.99 -3.95
N ARG A 6 19.92 -14.99 -3.80
CA ARG A 6 19.16 -16.17 -3.37
C ARG A 6 19.32 -17.34 -4.34
N ASP A 7 19.22 -17.07 -5.64
CA ASP A 7 19.40 -18.08 -6.68
C ASP A 7 20.82 -18.68 -6.63
N LEU A 8 21.84 -17.87 -6.33
CA LEU A 8 23.22 -18.34 -6.15
C LEU A 8 23.39 -19.22 -4.91
N ASP A 9 22.74 -18.87 -3.80
CA ASP A 9 22.74 -19.68 -2.58
C ASP A 9 21.99 -21.00 -2.77
N ASP A 10 20.87 -20.99 -3.49
CA ASP A 10 20.11 -22.19 -3.84
C ASP A 10 20.92 -23.11 -4.77
N VAL A 11 21.64 -22.55 -5.76
CA VAL A 11 22.55 -23.31 -6.63
C VAL A 11 23.68 -23.93 -5.83
N LYS A 12 24.28 -23.18 -4.90
CA LYS A 12 25.34 -23.68 -4.02
C LYS A 12 24.82 -24.85 -3.17
N ALA A 13 23.69 -24.67 -2.49
CA ALA A 13 23.07 -25.70 -1.66
C ALA A 13 22.69 -26.95 -2.49
N GLY A 14 22.20 -26.75 -3.72
CA GLY A 14 21.90 -27.82 -4.65
C GLY A 14 23.13 -28.62 -5.07
N VAL A 15 24.25 -27.96 -5.35
CA VAL A 15 25.52 -28.62 -5.69
C VAL A 15 26.10 -29.34 -4.48
N GLU A 16 26.18 -28.68 -3.32
CA GLU A 16 26.72 -29.29 -2.09
C GLU A 16 25.89 -30.50 -1.63
N GLY A 17 24.57 -30.41 -1.71
CA GLY A 17 23.66 -31.48 -1.29
C GLY A 17 23.59 -32.67 -2.26
N ARG A 18 23.70 -32.45 -3.57
CA ARG A 18 23.50 -33.51 -4.58
C ARG A 18 24.79 -34.04 -5.18
N VAL A 19 25.83 -33.22 -5.31
CA VAL A 19 27.03 -33.54 -6.09
C VAL A 19 28.15 -34.10 -5.20
N ALA A 20 28.23 -33.70 -3.94
CA ALA A 20 29.26 -34.17 -3.00
C ALA A 20 29.24 -35.70 -2.83
N GLY A 21 28.06 -36.33 -2.87
CA GLY A 21 27.89 -37.78 -2.76
C GLY A 21 28.22 -38.58 -4.02
N LEU A 22 28.37 -37.93 -5.18
CA LEU A 22 28.54 -38.61 -6.48
C LEU A 22 29.99 -38.94 -6.83
N LYS A 23 30.96 -38.32 -6.15
CA LYS A 23 32.39 -38.53 -6.44
C LYS A 23 32.81 -39.98 -6.23
N THR A 24 32.49 -40.54 -5.06
CA THR A 24 32.86 -41.92 -4.69
C THR A 24 32.22 -42.98 -5.60
N PRO A 25 30.92 -42.91 -5.95
CA PRO A 25 30.33 -43.80 -6.95
C PRO A 25 30.98 -43.68 -8.33
N PHE A 26 31.27 -42.46 -8.83
CA PHE A 26 31.86 -42.25 -10.15
C PHE A 26 33.28 -42.82 -10.24
N ASP A 27 34.12 -42.57 -9.23
CA ASP A 27 35.47 -43.16 -9.16
C ASP A 27 35.39 -44.71 -9.11
N LYS A 28 34.42 -45.29 -8.39
CA LYS A 28 34.24 -46.75 -8.30
C LYS A 28 33.89 -47.42 -9.63
N VAL A 29 33.20 -46.71 -10.52
CA VAL A 29 32.83 -47.24 -11.85
C VAL A 29 33.77 -46.77 -12.96
N GLY A 30 34.90 -46.14 -12.61
CA GLY A 30 35.89 -45.67 -13.58
C GLY A 30 35.43 -44.48 -14.43
N LEU A 31 34.38 -43.77 -14.00
CA LEU A 31 33.91 -42.56 -14.67
C LEU A 31 34.70 -41.33 -14.17
N SER A 32 34.92 -40.37 -15.08
CA SER A 32 35.68 -39.17 -14.76
C SER A 32 34.98 -38.31 -13.69
N THR A 33 35.67 -38.01 -12.59
CA THR A 33 35.22 -37.10 -11.53
C THR A 33 35.57 -35.63 -11.79
N LYS A 34 36.22 -35.31 -12.92
CA LYS A 34 36.59 -33.94 -13.30
C LYS A 34 35.39 -32.96 -13.34
N PRO A 35 34.22 -33.30 -13.93
CA PRO A 35 33.05 -32.41 -13.92
C PRO A 35 32.50 -32.17 -12.50
N ILE A 36 32.54 -33.19 -11.63
CA ILE A 36 32.13 -33.09 -10.23
C ILE A 36 33.04 -32.12 -9.48
N ALA A 37 34.36 -32.22 -9.67
CA ALA A 37 35.32 -31.29 -9.09
C ALA A 37 35.14 -29.85 -9.59
N THR A 38 34.81 -29.67 -10.88
CA THR A 38 34.47 -28.36 -11.45
C THR A 38 33.23 -27.77 -10.79
N LEU A 39 32.15 -28.54 -10.64
CA LEU A 39 30.92 -28.07 -9.98
C LEU A 39 31.15 -27.71 -8.51
N MET A 40 31.92 -28.52 -7.77
CA MET A 40 32.31 -28.18 -6.39
C MET A 40 33.18 -26.91 -6.33
N GLY A 41 34.08 -26.71 -7.29
CA GLY A 41 34.87 -25.48 -7.41
C GLY A 41 34.00 -24.25 -7.66
N VAL A 42 32.97 -24.38 -8.51
CA VAL A 42 31.98 -23.32 -8.75
C VAL A 42 31.18 -23.02 -7.47
N ALA A 43 30.68 -24.04 -6.76
CA ALA A 43 29.96 -23.83 -5.49
C ALA A 43 30.82 -23.15 -4.42
N SER A 44 32.10 -23.54 -4.32
CA SER A 44 33.08 -22.91 -3.43
C SER A 44 33.36 -21.45 -3.83
N TRP A 45 33.51 -21.16 -5.13
CA TRP A 45 33.66 -19.80 -5.63
C TRP A 45 32.42 -18.96 -5.35
N VAL A 46 31.21 -19.47 -5.62
CA VAL A 46 29.94 -18.80 -5.30
C VAL A 46 29.88 -18.49 -3.80
N GLY A 47 30.17 -19.46 -2.94
CA GLY A 47 30.22 -19.24 -1.49
C GLY A 47 31.25 -18.19 -1.04
N GLY A 48 32.33 -18.00 -1.80
CA GLY A 48 33.30 -16.93 -1.58
C GLY A 48 32.83 -15.55 -2.10
N GLN A 49 31.96 -15.50 -3.11
CA GLN A 49 31.46 -14.25 -3.69
C GLN A 49 30.14 -13.75 -3.05
N THR A 50 29.29 -14.65 -2.56
CA THR A 50 28.00 -14.30 -1.93
C THR A 50 28.15 -13.24 -0.82
N PRO A 51 29.13 -13.32 0.11
CA PRO A 51 29.29 -12.30 1.14
C PRO A 51 29.55 -10.90 0.57
N MET A 52 30.36 -10.79 -0.48
CA MET A 52 30.66 -9.51 -1.12
C MET A 52 29.47 -8.99 -1.93
N LEU A 53 28.68 -9.88 -2.54
CA LEU A 53 27.45 -9.52 -3.23
C LEU A 53 26.39 -9.02 -2.25
N ASN A 54 26.25 -9.65 -1.08
CA ASN A 54 25.40 -9.19 0.02
C ASN A 54 25.84 -7.81 0.53
N ARG A 55 27.16 -7.62 0.73
CA ARG A 55 27.74 -6.33 1.11
C ARG A 55 27.42 -5.25 0.08
N ARG A 56 27.60 -5.54 -1.21
CA ARG A 56 27.27 -4.61 -2.32
C ARG A 56 25.79 -4.29 -2.42
N GLN A 57 24.93 -5.28 -2.23
CA GLN A 57 23.48 -5.08 -2.25
C GLN A 57 23.02 -4.23 -1.07
N ALA A 58 23.50 -4.50 0.14
CA ALA A 58 23.21 -3.70 1.34
C ALA A 58 23.66 -2.24 1.16
N MET A 59 24.88 -2.02 0.65
CA MET A 59 25.39 -0.67 0.39
C MET A 59 24.64 0.04 -0.75
N ALA A 60 24.31 -0.66 -1.84
CA ALA A 60 23.56 -0.07 -2.95
C ALA A 60 22.14 0.33 -2.53
N GLU A 61 21.49 -0.45 -1.67
CA GLU A 61 20.19 -0.10 -1.11
C GLU A 61 20.27 1.09 -0.16
N GLN A 62 21.33 1.18 0.63
CA GLN A 62 21.57 2.32 1.51
C GLN A 62 21.83 3.60 0.71
N LEU A 63 22.76 3.57 -0.25
CA LEU A 63 23.11 4.71 -1.10
C LEU A 63 21.93 5.17 -1.98
N SER A 64 21.14 4.24 -2.52
CA SER A 64 19.94 4.58 -3.30
C SER A 64 18.88 5.28 -2.43
N LYS A 65 18.70 4.85 -1.17
CA LYS A 65 17.73 5.47 -0.27
C LYS A 65 18.20 6.83 0.23
N GLU A 66 19.49 6.98 0.54
CA GLU A 66 20.09 8.26 0.97
C GLU A 66 20.11 9.32 -0.16
N ASN A 67 20.42 8.95 -1.41
CA ASN A 67 20.36 9.88 -2.56
C ASN A 67 18.94 10.44 -2.78
N THR A 68 17.92 9.61 -2.54
CA THR A 68 16.50 10.02 -2.68
C THR A 68 16.06 10.92 -1.51
N GLN A 69 16.69 10.78 -0.33
CA GLN A 69 16.29 11.44 0.91
C GLN A 69 16.95 12.81 1.14
N PHE A 70 18.16 13.06 0.64
CA PHE A 70 18.92 14.29 0.94
C PHE A 70 19.30 15.15 -0.28
N GLY A 71 18.86 14.79 -1.49
CA GLY A 71 19.16 15.57 -2.70
C GLY A 71 20.65 15.62 -3.09
N PHE A 72 21.48 14.76 -2.49
CA PHE A 72 22.88 14.64 -2.89
C PHE A 72 22.98 13.93 -4.24
N THR A 73 23.73 14.55 -5.16
CA THR A 73 24.18 13.91 -6.40
C THR A 73 25.49 13.17 -6.12
N SER A 74 25.42 12.03 -5.43
CA SER A 74 26.57 11.12 -5.48
C SER A 74 26.38 10.18 -6.67
N GLY A 75 27.35 10.23 -7.58
CA GLY A 75 27.35 9.48 -8.84
C GLY A 75 27.17 7.99 -8.63
N MET A 76 26.69 7.31 -9.69
CA MET A 76 26.51 5.86 -9.75
C MET A 76 27.58 5.12 -8.95
N VAL A 77 27.15 4.15 -8.12
CA VAL A 77 28.05 3.23 -7.40
C VAL A 77 29.08 2.72 -8.40
N GLN A 78 30.32 3.21 -8.30
CA GLN A 78 31.37 2.77 -9.20
C GLN A 78 31.54 1.27 -9.01
N THR A 79 31.48 0.54 -10.12
CA THR A 79 31.53 -0.92 -10.20
C THR A 79 32.81 -1.54 -9.60
N GLU A 80 33.78 -0.70 -9.19
CA GLU A 80 35.08 -1.08 -8.66
C GLU A 80 35.29 -0.78 -7.16
N TRP A 81 34.28 -0.31 -6.42
CA TRP A 81 34.46 -0.05 -4.98
C TRP A 81 34.44 -1.37 -4.17
N GLN A 82 35.60 -1.82 -3.67
CA GLN A 82 35.77 -3.08 -2.92
C GLN A 82 35.35 -3.01 -1.44
N GLY A 83 34.80 -1.88 -0.98
CA GLY A 83 34.69 -1.59 0.45
C GLY A 83 36.00 -1.05 1.02
N LEU A 84 35.95 -0.48 2.22
CA LEU A 84 37.16 0.08 2.89
C LEU A 84 38.07 -1.00 3.49
N PHE A 85 37.61 -2.24 3.52
CA PHE A 85 38.32 -3.41 4.03
C PHE A 85 38.32 -4.52 2.98
N ALA A 86 39.48 -5.19 2.82
CA ALA A 86 39.66 -6.26 1.85
C ALA A 86 38.90 -7.54 2.24
N SER A 87 38.51 -7.68 3.52
CA SER A 87 37.70 -8.79 3.99
C SER A 87 36.84 -8.44 5.21
N LYS A 88 35.81 -9.25 5.47
CA LYS A 88 35.02 -9.21 6.70
C LYS A 88 35.88 -9.35 7.95
N ALA A 89 36.83 -10.30 7.95
CA ALA A 89 37.70 -10.54 9.09
C ALA A 89 38.57 -9.30 9.42
N GLU A 90 39.00 -8.57 8.41
CA GLU A 90 39.74 -7.32 8.58
C GLU A 90 38.85 -6.21 9.19
N ALA A 91 37.63 -6.06 8.68
CA ALA A 91 36.64 -5.12 9.23
C ALA A 91 36.32 -5.43 10.70
N GLU A 92 36.08 -6.71 11.03
CA GLU A 92 35.82 -7.17 12.39
C GLU A 92 37.02 -6.96 13.32
N ALA A 93 38.24 -7.23 12.85
CA ALA A 93 39.45 -7.00 13.63
C ALA A 93 39.63 -5.51 13.93
N LYS A 94 39.41 -4.64 12.93
CA LYS A 94 39.50 -3.19 13.11
C LYS A 94 38.40 -2.67 14.05
N ALA A 95 37.19 -3.19 13.93
CA ALA A 95 36.08 -2.86 14.83
C ALA A 95 36.43 -3.19 16.29
N LYS A 96 36.95 -4.39 16.56
CA LYS A 96 37.38 -4.80 17.90
C LYS A 96 38.52 -3.94 18.44
N GLU A 97 39.52 -3.66 17.61
CA GLU A 97 40.64 -2.78 17.97
C GLU A 97 40.14 -1.40 18.43
N LEU A 98 39.21 -0.80 17.69
CA LEU A 98 38.69 0.53 18.01
C LEU A 98 37.72 0.51 19.20
N ALA A 99 36.84 -0.50 19.30
CA ALA A 99 35.92 -0.64 20.43
C ALA A 99 36.66 -0.84 21.76
N ALA A 100 37.80 -1.53 21.75
CA ALA A 100 38.66 -1.71 22.93
C ALA A 100 39.29 -0.40 23.45
N LYS A 101 39.35 0.65 22.61
CA LYS A 101 39.86 1.98 23.01
C LYS A 101 38.81 2.84 23.73
N TYR A 102 37.63 2.30 24.02
CA TYR A 102 36.61 3.00 24.79
C TYR A 102 37.11 3.31 26.22
N GLN A 103 37.02 4.58 26.63
CA GLN A 103 37.47 5.04 27.94
C GLN A 103 36.28 5.52 28.79
N LYS A 104 36.19 5.05 30.04
CA LYS A 104 35.28 5.62 31.05
C LYS A 104 36.05 6.57 31.98
N PRO A 105 35.52 7.78 32.30
CA PRO A 105 34.33 8.44 31.76
C PRO A 105 34.71 9.41 30.62
N GLY A 106 34.89 8.95 29.38
CA GLY A 106 35.49 9.80 28.34
C GLY A 106 35.10 9.54 26.89
N GLY A 107 34.35 8.48 26.58
CA GLY A 107 34.02 8.16 25.19
C GLY A 107 35.23 7.62 24.43
N PHE A 108 35.39 7.99 23.16
CA PHE A 108 36.52 7.60 22.32
C PHE A 108 37.49 8.78 22.09
N PRO A 109 38.81 8.52 22.01
CA PRO A 109 39.77 9.52 21.55
C PRO A 109 39.46 10.05 20.14
N ASP A 110 39.95 11.24 19.80
CA ASP A 110 39.69 11.91 18.52
C ASP A 110 40.10 11.05 17.30
N ASP A 111 41.24 10.35 17.37
CA ASP A 111 41.71 9.47 16.29
C ASP A 111 40.75 8.32 16.03
N VAL A 112 40.03 7.85 17.07
CA VAL A 112 39.03 6.79 16.93
C VAL A 112 37.77 7.34 16.27
N TRP A 113 37.35 8.58 16.58
CA TRP A 113 36.23 9.22 15.90
C TRP A 113 36.49 9.44 14.41
N ASP A 114 37.71 9.78 14.02
CA ASP A 114 38.10 9.87 12.60
C ASP A 114 37.91 8.52 11.88
N GLN A 115 38.28 7.43 12.55
CA GLN A 115 38.10 6.08 12.00
C GLN A 115 36.62 5.66 11.98
N ILE A 116 35.84 5.97 13.01
CA ILE A 116 34.39 5.71 13.02
C ILE A 116 33.73 6.45 11.85
N ARG A 117 34.02 7.73 11.66
CA ARG A 117 33.50 8.51 10.52
C ARG A 117 33.89 7.91 9.18
N LYS A 118 35.11 7.38 9.08
CA LYS A 118 35.60 6.72 7.88
C LYS A 118 34.85 5.40 7.59
N TYR A 119 34.58 4.58 8.62
CA TYR A 119 34.07 3.21 8.44
C TYR A 119 32.59 3.02 8.78
N GLN A 120 31.87 4.05 9.22
CA GLN A 120 30.45 3.97 9.64
C GLN A 120 29.49 3.35 8.62
N PHE A 121 29.81 3.42 7.32
CA PHE A 121 29.00 2.85 6.23
C PHE A 121 29.34 1.39 5.92
N ASP A 122 30.33 0.82 6.57
CA ASP A 122 30.75 -0.55 6.36
C ASP A 122 29.94 -1.51 7.26
N PRO A 123 29.12 -2.42 6.70
CA PRO A 123 28.22 -3.24 7.49
C PRO A 123 28.92 -4.24 8.40
N ASP A 124 30.04 -4.82 7.96
CA ASP A 124 30.80 -5.78 8.76
C ASP A 124 31.49 -5.07 9.93
N PHE A 125 32.09 -3.91 9.67
CA PHE A 125 32.67 -3.06 10.73
C PHE A 125 31.61 -2.60 11.72
N ALA A 126 30.51 -2.00 11.24
CA ALA A 126 29.45 -1.44 12.09
C ALA A 126 28.85 -2.49 13.02
N ALA A 127 28.53 -3.67 12.47
CA ALA A 127 27.98 -4.78 13.24
C ALA A 127 28.95 -5.29 14.30
N ALA A 128 30.21 -5.53 13.92
CA ALA A 128 31.23 -6.02 14.84
C ALA A 128 31.55 -4.99 15.94
N PHE A 129 31.59 -3.71 15.58
CA PHE A 129 31.90 -2.61 16.49
C PHE A 129 30.82 -2.48 17.56
N LEU A 130 29.55 -2.49 17.14
CA LEU A 130 28.43 -2.39 18.06
C LEU A 130 28.27 -3.64 18.93
N LYS A 131 28.57 -4.82 18.38
CA LYS A 131 28.60 -6.08 19.14
C LYS A 131 29.66 -6.09 20.24
N GLU A 132 30.86 -5.57 19.95
CA GLU A 132 31.96 -5.48 20.92
C GLU A 132 31.69 -4.42 22.01
N LEU A 133 31.05 -3.31 21.64
CA LEU A 133 30.64 -2.31 22.62
C LEU A 133 29.56 -2.84 23.56
N GLY A 134 28.55 -3.52 23.00
CA GLY A 134 27.34 -3.89 23.70
C GLY A 134 26.38 -2.70 23.94
N PRO A 135 25.15 -2.99 24.38
CA PRO A 135 24.06 -2.01 24.47
C PRO A 135 24.30 -0.88 25.47
N GLU A 136 24.85 -1.19 26.64
CA GLU A 136 25.08 -0.19 27.69
C GLU A 136 26.12 0.87 27.30
N LYS A 137 27.25 0.44 26.71
CA LYS A 137 28.29 1.38 26.26
C LYS A 137 27.80 2.21 25.09
N ALA A 138 27.06 1.59 24.16
CA ALA A 138 26.46 2.30 23.03
C ALA A 138 25.47 3.37 23.51
N ALA A 139 24.60 3.04 24.48
CA ALA A 139 23.68 3.99 25.08
C ALA A 139 24.43 5.16 25.74
N TRP A 140 25.47 4.86 26.52
CA TRP A 140 26.27 5.89 27.18
C TRP A 140 26.96 6.82 26.18
N ILE A 141 27.53 6.29 25.09
CA ILE A 141 28.15 7.09 24.02
C ILE A 141 27.12 8.00 23.36
N ALA A 142 25.99 7.44 22.91
CA ALA A 142 24.95 8.19 22.23
C ALA A 142 24.33 9.27 23.15
N GLY A 143 24.04 8.93 24.40
CA GLY A 143 23.47 9.86 25.38
C GLY A 143 24.40 11.02 25.71
N ARG A 144 25.71 10.76 25.85
CA ARG A 144 26.72 11.80 26.04
C ARG A 144 26.81 12.74 24.83
N LEU A 145 26.98 12.18 23.63
CA LEU A 145 27.07 12.96 22.39
C LEU A 145 25.82 13.80 22.12
N ARG A 146 24.65 13.32 22.56
CA ARG A 146 23.39 14.06 22.46
C ARG A 146 23.30 15.26 23.39
N THR A 147 23.95 15.22 24.55
CA THR A 147 23.69 16.19 25.64
C THR A 147 24.87 17.08 25.99
N TRP A 148 26.10 16.71 25.60
CA TRP A 148 27.31 17.43 25.99
C TRP A 148 27.80 18.31 24.83
N ASP A 149 27.98 19.59 25.12
CA ASP A 149 28.48 20.59 24.17
C ASP A 149 30.02 20.53 24.06
N GLU A 150 30.52 19.44 23.47
CA GLU A 150 31.95 19.28 23.15
C GLU A 150 32.20 19.64 21.67
N PRO A 151 33.39 20.16 21.30
CA PRO A 151 33.72 20.42 19.91
C PRO A 151 33.54 19.19 19.02
N GLY A 152 32.72 19.32 17.97
CA GLY A 152 32.45 18.25 17.01
C GLY A 152 31.46 17.18 17.49
N HIS A 153 30.69 17.44 18.56
CA HIS A 153 29.75 16.45 19.11
C HIS A 153 28.62 16.10 18.13
N GLU A 154 28.14 17.04 17.32
CA GLU A 154 27.07 16.81 16.34
C GLU A 154 27.52 15.87 15.22
N GLU A 155 28.71 16.10 14.65
CA GLU A 155 29.26 15.22 13.60
C GLU A 155 29.58 13.82 14.14
N ARG A 156 30.05 13.73 15.40
CA ARG A 156 30.28 12.44 16.08
C ARG A 156 28.96 11.72 16.36
N PHE A 157 27.93 12.45 16.79
CA PHE A 157 26.60 11.89 17.03
C PHE A 157 26.01 11.34 15.74
N GLN A 158 26.01 12.13 14.66
CA GLN A 158 25.55 11.69 13.35
C GLN A 158 26.34 10.47 12.86
N ALA A 159 27.66 10.46 13.08
CA ALA A 159 28.48 9.34 12.65
C ALA A 159 28.17 8.05 13.40
N PHE A 160 27.98 8.16 14.72
CA PHE A 160 27.59 7.05 15.56
C PHE A 160 26.18 6.55 15.25
N ALA A 161 25.23 7.46 15.02
CA ALA A 161 23.87 7.15 14.65
C ALA A 161 23.79 6.41 13.30
N THR A 162 24.58 6.85 12.32
CA THR A 162 24.70 6.19 11.01
C THR A 162 25.31 4.79 11.17
N LEU A 163 26.36 4.64 11.97
CA LEU A 163 26.95 3.33 12.28
C LEU A 163 25.91 2.39 12.92
N MET A 164 25.11 2.87 13.87
CA MET A 164 24.05 2.07 14.49
C MET A 164 22.95 1.70 13.48
N ALA A 165 22.54 2.63 12.62
CA ALA A 165 21.57 2.37 11.56
C ALA A 165 22.06 1.27 10.62
N VAL A 166 23.33 1.30 10.21
CA VAL A 166 23.96 0.25 9.38
C VAL A 166 24.00 -1.09 10.13
N ALA A 167 24.41 -1.08 11.40
CA ALA A 167 24.47 -2.29 12.23
C ALA A 167 23.08 -2.93 12.46
N SER A 168 22.00 -2.14 12.43
CA SER A 168 20.63 -2.66 12.58
C SER A 168 20.26 -3.67 11.49
N HIS A 169 20.72 -3.46 10.25
CA HIS A 169 20.49 -4.39 9.12
C HIS A 169 21.26 -5.70 9.24
N GLN A 170 22.21 -5.79 10.18
CA GLN A 170 23.01 -7.01 10.44
C GLN A 170 22.48 -7.82 11.63
N GLY A 171 21.29 -7.47 12.16
CA GLY A 171 20.66 -8.20 13.26
C GLY A 171 21.37 -8.03 14.61
N VAL A 172 22.22 -7.02 14.76
CA VAL A 172 22.91 -6.74 16.03
C VAL A 172 21.98 -6.08 17.04
N ILE A 173 21.15 -5.16 16.58
CA ILE A 173 20.20 -4.40 17.41
C ILE A 173 18.91 -5.19 17.52
N THR A 174 18.92 -6.22 18.37
CA THR A 174 17.76 -7.05 18.65
C THR A 174 16.87 -6.44 19.73
N ASP A 175 15.68 -7.00 19.87
CA ASP A 175 14.74 -6.65 20.93
C ASP A 175 15.31 -6.83 22.34
N ASP A 176 16.15 -7.84 22.54
CA ASP A 176 16.85 -8.09 23.79
C ASP A 176 17.99 -7.09 24.01
N TRP A 177 18.75 -6.78 22.95
CA TRP A 177 19.80 -5.77 22.98
C TRP A 177 19.23 -4.40 23.41
N LEU A 178 18.07 -4.01 22.87
CA LEU A 178 17.41 -2.75 23.19
C LEU A 178 16.99 -2.65 24.67
N LYS A 179 16.70 -3.76 25.38
CA LYS A 179 16.35 -3.71 26.81
C LYS A 179 17.48 -3.16 27.68
N HIS A 180 18.72 -3.35 27.25
CA HIS A 180 19.93 -2.95 27.94
C HIS A 180 20.51 -1.62 27.41
N PHE A 181 19.83 -0.95 26.48
CA PHE A 181 20.27 0.32 25.91
C PHE A 181 19.96 1.49 26.85
N ALA A 182 20.55 1.54 28.05
CA ALA A 182 20.28 2.56 29.06
C ALA A 182 21.55 3.33 29.44
N THR A 183 21.45 4.66 29.56
CA THR A 183 22.56 5.55 29.94
C THR A 183 22.86 5.55 31.44
N ASP A 184 21.88 5.16 32.27
CA ASP A 184 21.91 5.22 33.72
C ASP A 184 21.80 3.84 34.40
N GLY A 185 21.84 2.76 33.62
CA GLY A 185 21.75 1.38 34.10
C GLY A 185 20.36 0.96 34.58
N ARG A 186 19.31 1.75 34.32
CA ARG A 186 17.92 1.34 34.55
C ARG A 186 17.49 0.27 33.56
N GLU A 187 16.47 -0.51 33.96
CA GLU A 187 15.82 -1.45 33.03
C GLU A 187 14.99 -0.68 32.00
N GLY A 188 15.23 -0.96 30.72
CA GLY A 188 14.53 -0.36 29.58
C GLY A 188 15.38 0.66 28.82
N PRO A 189 15.18 0.79 27.49
CA PRO A 189 15.99 1.69 26.67
C PRO A 189 15.81 3.17 27.03
N ASP A 190 16.90 3.94 26.91
CA ASP A 190 16.86 5.39 26.84
C ASP A 190 16.23 5.83 25.51
N MET A 191 14.90 5.94 25.54
CA MET A 191 14.10 6.27 24.38
C MET A 191 14.40 7.66 23.81
N TRP A 192 14.78 8.63 24.65
CA TRP A 192 15.16 9.98 24.18
C TRP A 192 16.42 9.93 23.32
N THR A 193 17.37 9.10 23.72
CA THR A 193 18.58 8.87 22.94
C THR A 193 18.25 8.11 21.64
N LEU A 194 17.38 7.10 21.67
CA LEU A 194 16.92 6.42 20.45
C LEU A 194 16.20 7.36 19.48
N ALA A 195 15.28 8.20 19.97
CA ALA A 195 14.57 9.17 19.15
C ALA A 195 15.52 10.12 18.40
N ALA A 196 16.59 10.56 19.07
CA ALA A 196 17.63 11.37 18.43
C ALA A 196 18.44 10.57 17.39
N LEU A 197 18.78 9.31 17.68
CA LEU A 197 19.52 8.45 16.75
C LEU A 197 18.73 8.15 15.46
N LEU A 198 17.41 7.93 15.57
CA LEU A 198 16.54 7.66 14.42
C LEU A 198 16.44 8.84 13.43
N LYS A 199 16.87 10.04 13.83
CA LYS A 199 16.98 11.20 12.93
C LYS A 199 18.14 11.09 11.95
N HIS A 200 18.99 10.07 12.06
CA HIS A 200 20.13 9.85 11.18
C HIS A 200 20.19 8.41 10.68
N GLY A 201 20.69 8.24 9.45
CA GLY A 201 20.81 6.94 8.78
C GLY A 201 19.49 6.30 8.38
N VAL A 202 19.59 5.14 7.74
CA VAL A 202 18.46 4.32 7.33
C VAL A 202 18.47 3.05 8.16
N TRP A 203 17.45 2.85 8.98
CA TRP A 203 17.38 1.74 9.92
C TRP A 203 16.63 0.54 9.35
N ASP A 204 16.98 -0.64 9.87
CA ASP A 204 16.28 -1.88 9.59
C ASP A 204 14.82 -1.83 10.03
N LYS A 205 13.96 -2.48 9.24
CA LYS A 205 12.52 -2.47 9.44
C LYS A 205 12.13 -3.09 10.79
N ASP A 206 12.69 -4.25 11.13
CA ASP A 206 12.31 -4.97 12.35
C ASP A 206 12.83 -4.24 13.60
N THR A 207 14.03 -3.66 13.53
CA THR A 207 14.54 -2.77 14.60
C THR A 207 13.63 -1.56 14.81
N LEU A 208 13.19 -0.89 13.74
CA LEU A 208 12.28 0.26 13.83
C LEU A 208 10.93 -0.11 14.44
N VAL A 209 10.34 -1.23 14.02
CA VAL A 209 9.07 -1.74 14.59
C VAL A 209 9.26 -2.05 16.08
N GLY A 210 10.36 -2.68 16.47
CA GLY A 210 10.68 -2.98 17.87
C GLY A 210 10.83 -1.73 18.74
N ILE A 211 11.46 -0.66 18.23
CA ILE A 211 11.57 0.64 18.91
C ILE A 211 10.19 1.30 19.02
N GLY A 212 9.40 1.29 17.93
CA GLY A 212 8.06 1.87 17.90
C GLY A 212 7.11 1.23 18.91
N LYS A 213 7.10 -0.10 19.00
CA LYS A 213 6.29 -0.83 20.00
C LYS A 213 6.62 -0.43 21.43
N ARG A 214 7.90 -0.23 21.76
CA ARG A 214 8.34 0.23 23.08
C ARG A 214 7.92 1.67 23.34
N ALA A 215 8.00 2.54 22.33
CA ALA A 215 7.59 3.93 22.44
C ALA A 215 6.09 4.02 22.75
N LEU A 216 5.28 3.26 22.02
CA LEU A 216 3.85 3.14 22.26
C LEU A 216 3.61 2.57 23.66
N ALA A 217 4.20 1.43 24.03
CA ALA A 217 4.02 0.82 25.36
C ALA A 217 4.43 1.73 26.54
N GLY A 218 5.29 2.71 26.30
CA GLY A 218 5.71 3.71 27.28
C GLY A 218 4.58 4.65 27.73
N GLY A 219 4.78 5.27 28.90
CA GLY A 219 3.87 6.28 29.43
C GLY A 219 3.86 7.53 28.56
N GLN A 220 2.67 7.96 28.13
CA GLN A 220 2.48 9.09 27.22
C GLN A 220 2.35 10.46 27.92
N GLY A 221 2.26 10.47 29.26
CA GLY A 221 2.25 11.69 30.06
C GLY A 221 3.64 12.28 30.28
N GLY A 222 3.70 13.51 30.83
CA GLY A 222 4.96 14.11 31.30
C GLY A 222 6.04 14.30 30.23
N GLY A 223 5.67 14.38 28.94
CA GLY A 223 6.58 14.53 27.80
C GLY A 223 6.79 13.26 26.97
N GLY A 224 6.27 12.10 27.42
CA GLY A 224 6.38 10.84 26.68
C GLY A 224 5.66 10.82 25.33
N ASN A 225 4.60 11.62 25.19
CA ASN A 225 3.91 11.88 23.92
C ASN A 225 4.84 12.52 22.85
N TYR A 226 5.60 13.56 23.19
CA TYR A 226 6.55 14.20 22.26
C TYR A 226 7.68 13.25 21.87
N LEU A 227 8.17 12.47 22.83
CA LEU A 227 9.14 11.42 22.57
C LEU A 227 8.58 10.36 21.59
N THR A 228 7.34 9.92 21.81
CA THR A 228 6.67 8.96 20.92
C THR A 228 6.48 9.55 19.52
N ALA A 229 6.07 10.81 19.42
CA ALA A 229 5.95 11.54 18.15
C ALA A 229 7.28 11.58 17.38
N ASP A 230 8.39 11.95 18.05
CA ASP A 230 9.73 11.97 17.45
C ASP A 230 10.17 10.58 16.94
N ILE A 231 9.82 9.51 17.66
CA ILE A 231 10.12 8.13 17.24
C ILE A 231 9.29 7.74 16.02
N LEU A 232 7.99 8.05 16.00
CA LEU A 232 7.12 7.81 14.85
C LEU A 232 7.62 8.57 13.61
N ASP A 233 8.13 9.80 13.79
CA ASP A 233 8.77 10.57 12.70
C ASP A 233 10.01 9.87 12.14
N GLY A 234 10.85 9.32 13.02
CA GLY A 234 12.01 8.52 12.63
C GLY A 234 11.61 7.27 11.84
N ILE A 235 10.56 6.57 12.30
CA ILE A 235 10.03 5.36 11.65
C ILE A 235 9.38 5.70 10.30
N ALA A 236 8.77 6.88 10.15
CA ALA A 236 8.14 7.33 8.91
C ALA A 236 9.11 7.39 7.71
N ARG A 237 10.43 7.36 7.94
CA ARG A 237 11.45 7.29 6.88
C ARG A 237 11.59 5.90 6.25
N ASN A 238 10.98 4.88 6.86
CA ASN A 238 10.90 3.53 6.34
C ASN A 238 9.42 3.12 6.20
N PRO A 239 8.83 3.28 5.00
CA PRO A 239 7.40 3.02 4.78
C PRO A 239 6.94 1.63 5.19
N MET A 240 7.79 0.61 5.00
CA MET A 240 7.45 -0.77 5.38
C MET A 240 7.39 -0.95 6.91
N ALA A 241 8.28 -0.27 7.64
CA ALA A 241 8.27 -0.30 9.11
C ALA A 241 7.08 0.48 9.67
N ALA A 242 6.80 1.65 9.08
CA ALA A 242 5.65 2.47 9.42
C ALA A 242 4.34 1.70 9.19
N HIS A 243 4.20 1.05 8.04
CA HIS A 243 3.06 0.21 7.69
C HIS A 243 2.86 -0.93 8.69
N GLU A 244 3.91 -1.71 8.96
CA GLU A 244 3.83 -2.85 9.86
C GLU A 244 3.45 -2.41 11.28
N LEU A 245 4.10 -1.38 11.81
CA LEU A 245 3.77 -0.84 13.13
C LEU A 245 2.34 -0.30 13.17
N TYR A 246 1.91 0.46 12.15
CA TYR A 246 0.56 1.02 12.12
C TYR A 246 -0.51 -0.06 12.01
N SER A 247 -0.29 -1.08 11.19
CA SER A 247 -1.21 -2.21 11.06
C SER A 247 -1.37 -2.97 12.38
N GLN A 248 -0.28 -3.21 13.11
CA GLN A 248 -0.27 -3.92 14.39
C GLN A 248 -0.86 -3.09 15.55
N GLU A 249 -0.68 -1.77 15.53
CA GLU A 249 -1.08 -0.84 16.59
C GLU A 249 -2.19 0.13 16.14
N PHE A 250 -3.01 -0.31 15.17
CA PHE A 250 -3.96 0.54 14.45
C PHE A 250 -4.90 1.31 15.38
N ASP A 251 -5.54 0.62 16.32
CA ASP A 251 -6.54 1.23 17.20
C ASP A 251 -5.91 2.29 18.11
N ARG A 252 -4.70 2.01 18.60
CA ARG A 252 -3.96 2.93 19.47
C ARG A 252 -3.46 4.15 18.72
N ILE A 253 -2.92 3.96 17.52
CA ILE A 253 -2.47 5.06 16.68
C ILE A 253 -3.64 5.94 16.23
N ASN A 254 -4.80 5.35 15.94
CA ASN A 254 -6.01 6.12 15.70
C ASN A 254 -6.51 6.82 16.98
N ALA A 255 -6.40 6.21 18.16
CA ALA A 255 -6.71 6.90 19.41
C ALA A 255 -5.79 8.12 19.63
N MET A 256 -4.50 8.04 19.27
CA MET A 256 -3.61 9.20 19.26
C MET A 256 -4.07 10.23 18.21
N ALA A 257 -4.39 9.81 16.98
CA ALA A 257 -4.86 10.68 15.89
C ALA A 257 -6.12 11.47 16.27
N TYR A 258 -7.06 10.86 17.00
CA TYR A 258 -8.25 11.52 17.54
C TYR A 258 -8.03 12.31 18.83
N GLY A 259 -6.79 12.36 19.36
CA GLY A 259 -6.50 12.97 20.64
C GLY A 259 -7.28 12.33 21.79
N LYS A 260 -7.43 11.00 21.77
CA LYS A 260 -8.09 10.19 22.81
C LYS A 260 -7.09 9.43 23.68
N GLU A 261 -5.87 9.22 23.20
CA GLU A 261 -4.81 8.61 23.98
C GLU A 261 -4.35 9.57 25.10
N TYR A 262 -4.06 9.02 26.28
CA TYR A 262 -3.50 9.81 27.39
C TYR A 262 -2.24 10.55 26.93
N GLY A 263 -2.08 11.83 27.29
CA GLY A 263 -0.98 12.67 26.79
C GLY A 263 -1.18 13.26 25.38
N TRP A 264 -2.15 12.76 24.61
CA TRP A 264 -2.55 13.29 23.29
C TRP A 264 -3.91 14.01 23.33
N VAL A 265 -4.60 13.93 24.48
CA VAL A 265 -5.88 14.61 24.75
C VAL A 265 -5.75 16.14 24.86
N GLN A 266 -6.78 16.83 24.37
CA GLN A 266 -6.99 18.29 24.53
C GLN A 266 -5.83 19.17 24.01
N THR A 267 -5.08 18.69 23.03
CA THR A 267 -4.00 19.44 22.40
C THR A 267 -4.15 19.40 20.88
N ASN A 268 -3.66 20.45 20.23
CA ASN A 268 -3.51 20.57 18.79
C ASN A 268 -2.05 20.88 18.42
N ASP A 269 -1.10 20.54 19.30
CA ASP A 269 0.31 20.86 19.13
C ASP A 269 0.87 20.22 17.83
N PRO A 270 1.36 21.02 16.87
CA PRO A 270 1.98 20.52 15.64
C PRO A 270 3.17 19.57 15.90
N LYS A 271 3.86 19.70 17.04
CA LYS A 271 4.96 18.79 17.42
C LYS A 271 4.50 17.36 17.71
N LEU A 272 3.20 17.15 17.91
CA LEU A 272 2.60 15.83 18.01
C LEU A 272 1.93 15.45 16.69
N GLY A 273 1.16 16.39 16.14
CA GLY A 273 0.34 16.19 14.94
C GLY A 273 1.14 15.93 13.67
N ASP A 274 2.19 16.72 13.40
CA ASP A 274 2.93 16.64 12.14
C ASP A 274 3.77 15.35 12.04
N PRO A 275 4.49 14.92 13.09
CA PRO A 275 5.13 13.61 13.12
C PRO A 275 4.15 12.46 12.90
N LEU A 276 3.01 12.47 13.60
CA LEU A 276 2.00 11.44 13.48
C LEU A 276 1.39 11.40 12.07
N GLY A 277 1.12 12.56 11.47
CA GLY A 277 0.66 12.67 10.09
C GLY A 277 1.65 12.11 9.07
N ARG A 278 2.95 12.46 9.20
CA ARG A 278 4.00 11.88 8.33
C ARG A 278 4.12 10.38 8.49
N PHE A 279 4.00 9.87 9.72
CA PHE A 279 3.97 8.43 10.00
C PHE A 279 2.79 7.74 9.33
N ILE A 280 1.57 8.26 9.45
CA ILE A 280 0.36 7.71 8.81
C ILE A 280 0.50 7.70 7.28
N THR A 281 0.98 8.82 6.71
CA THR A 281 1.20 8.95 5.25
C THR A 281 2.24 7.95 4.76
N SER A 282 3.34 7.78 5.49
CA SER A 282 4.38 6.81 5.14
C SER A 282 3.88 5.37 5.23
N ALA A 283 3.09 5.05 6.27
CA ALA A 283 2.52 3.73 6.50
C ALA A 283 1.45 3.31 5.47
N THR A 284 0.86 4.29 4.77
CA THR A 284 -0.19 4.09 3.77
C THR A 284 0.33 4.42 2.37
N VAL A 285 0.31 5.69 1.98
CA VAL A 285 0.77 6.19 0.66
C VAL A 285 2.19 5.75 0.35
N GLY A 286 3.15 5.98 1.26
CA GLY A 286 4.54 5.61 1.03
C GLY A 286 4.77 4.10 0.93
N ALA A 287 4.01 3.32 1.70
CA ALA A 287 4.12 1.87 1.73
C ALA A 287 3.49 1.22 0.50
N ALA A 288 2.44 1.82 -0.08
CA ALA A 288 1.78 1.31 -1.27
C ALA A 288 2.77 1.16 -2.44
N GLU A 289 3.57 2.19 -2.72
CA GLU A 289 4.61 2.12 -3.76
C GLU A 289 5.68 1.06 -3.43
N ALA A 290 6.08 0.95 -2.16
CA ALA A 290 7.06 -0.04 -1.73
C ALA A 290 6.57 -1.47 -1.95
N PHE A 291 5.29 -1.75 -1.64
CA PHE A 291 4.67 -3.05 -1.87
C PHE A 291 4.50 -3.35 -3.36
N GLU A 292 4.09 -2.40 -4.19
CA GLU A 292 3.98 -2.58 -5.65
C GLU A 292 5.31 -3.04 -6.27
N ARG A 293 6.44 -2.47 -5.84
CA ARG A 293 7.77 -2.90 -6.31
C ARG A 293 8.11 -4.35 -5.92
N THR A 294 7.43 -4.90 -4.92
CA THR A 294 7.59 -6.28 -4.45
C THR A 294 6.48 -7.22 -4.89
N ARG A 295 5.54 -6.74 -5.71
CA ARG A 295 4.41 -7.51 -6.20
C ARG A 295 4.87 -8.79 -6.91
N PRO A 296 4.27 -9.96 -6.60
CA PRO A 296 4.52 -11.18 -7.35
C PRO A 296 4.14 -11.02 -8.83
N PRO A 297 5.06 -11.31 -9.78
CA PRO A 297 4.76 -11.19 -11.21
C PRO A 297 3.60 -12.11 -11.62
N GLY A 298 2.62 -11.55 -12.34
CA GLY A 298 1.48 -12.32 -12.87
C GLY A 298 0.41 -12.66 -11.84
N ASP A 299 0.51 -12.21 -10.59
CA ASP A 299 -0.55 -12.38 -9.61
C ASP A 299 -1.60 -11.28 -9.77
N ALA A 300 -2.70 -11.65 -10.44
CA ALA A 300 -3.83 -10.76 -10.69
C ALA A 300 -4.67 -10.48 -9.42
N ASN A 301 -4.55 -11.36 -8.41
CA ASN A 301 -5.32 -11.33 -7.16
C ASN A 301 -4.51 -10.78 -5.98
N TRP A 302 -3.26 -10.36 -6.21
CA TRP A 302 -2.44 -9.74 -5.18
C TRP A 302 -3.07 -8.40 -4.76
N ILE A 303 -3.29 -8.26 -3.46
CA ILE A 303 -3.83 -7.04 -2.84
C ILE A 303 -2.68 -6.33 -2.14
N ASN A 304 -2.51 -5.04 -2.42
CA ASN A 304 -1.51 -4.24 -1.76
C ASN A 304 -1.86 -4.07 -0.27
N PRO A 305 -1.00 -4.51 0.67
CA PRO A 305 -1.30 -4.40 2.10
C PRO A 305 -1.51 -2.96 2.56
N ALA A 306 -0.82 -1.99 1.95
CA ALA A 306 -0.98 -0.58 2.29
C ALA A 306 -2.36 -0.03 1.89
N ASP A 307 -2.93 -0.48 0.78
CA ASP A 307 -4.28 -0.12 0.36
C ASP A 307 -5.32 -0.65 1.35
N GLN A 308 -5.11 -1.86 1.90
CA GLN A 308 -5.98 -2.41 2.95
C GLN A 308 -5.93 -1.56 4.21
N LEU A 309 -4.74 -1.09 4.61
CA LEU A 309 -4.57 -0.22 5.77
C LEU A 309 -5.18 1.18 5.54
N ALA A 310 -4.98 1.76 4.35
CA ALA A 310 -5.61 3.01 3.94
C ALA A 310 -7.14 2.90 4.00
N LEU A 311 -7.71 1.83 3.46
CA LEU A 311 -9.14 1.58 3.50
C LEU A 311 -9.67 1.42 4.92
N ARG A 312 -8.95 0.71 5.80
CA ARG A 312 -9.31 0.59 7.23
C ARG A 312 -9.33 1.96 7.91
N LEU A 313 -8.39 2.86 7.57
CA LEU A 313 -8.36 4.23 8.06
C LEU A 313 -9.56 5.05 7.52
N ILE A 314 -9.82 5.00 6.21
CA ILE A 314 -10.99 5.63 5.57
C ILE A 314 -12.28 5.16 6.24
N GLU A 315 -12.40 3.87 6.52
CA GLU A 315 -13.56 3.30 7.21
C GLU A 315 -13.71 3.83 8.64
N THR A 316 -12.60 3.89 9.37
CA THR A 316 -12.58 4.39 10.75
C THR A 316 -13.04 5.85 10.81
N VAL A 317 -12.56 6.68 9.88
CA VAL A 317 -12.96 8.09 9.79
C VAL A 317 -14.40 8.23 9.30
N GLY A 318 -14.80 7.48 8.26
CA GLY A 318 -16.15 7.53 7.71
C GLY A 318 -17.23 7.06 8.69
N ARG A 319 -16.89 6.22 9.67
CA ARG A 319 -17.79 5.85 10.79
C ARG A 319 -17.95 6.94 11.85
N ASN A 320 -17.03 7.89 11.91
CA ASN A 320 -17.01 8.98 12.88
C ASN A 320 -16.91 10.35 12.19
N PRO A 321 -17.80 10.68 11.23
CA PRO A 321 -17.63 11.85 10.37
C PRO A 321 -17.79 13.19 11.11
N ASP A 322 -18.39 13.17 12.30
CA ASP A 322 -18.52 14.31 13.20
C ASP A 322 -17.29 14.52 14.09
N GLN A 323 -16.38 13.55 14.15
CA GLN A 323 -15.16 13.63 14.94
C GLN A 323 -14.00 14.12 14.08
N ARG A 324 -13.67 15.38 14.26
CA ARG A 324 -12.52 16.01 13.62
C ARG A 324 -11.22 15.63 14.34
N PHE A 325 -10.15 15.37 13.59
CA PHE A 325 -8.82 15.24 14.20
C PHE A 325 -8.39 16.58 14.80
N PRO A 326 -7.85 16.62 16.03
CA PRO A 326 -7.37 17.86 16.62
C PRO A 326 -6.04 18.34 16.02
N PHE A 327 -5.41 17.54 15.15
CA PHE A 327 -4.07 17.77 14.61
C PHE A 327 -4.11 18.05 13.10
N ALA A 328 -3.69 19.24 12.66
CA ALA A 328 -3.66 19.60 11.24
C ALA A 328 -2.77 18.66 10.40
N GLY A 329 -1.61 18.24 10.92
CA GLY A 329 -0.75 17.27 10.24
C GLY A 329 -1.43 15.91 9.99
N VAL A 330 -2.32 15.47 10.88
CA VAL A 330 -3.09 14.23 10.73
C VAL A 330 -4.26 14.42 9.76
N GLU A 331 -4.91 15.60 9.76
CA GLU A 331 -5.92 15.94 8.76
C GLU A 331 -5.35 15.92 7.35
N ASN A 332 -4.19 16.55 7.16
CA ASN A 332 -3.48 16.55 5.87
C ASN A 332 -3.11 15.13 5.46
N ALA A 333 -2.55 14.33 6.37
CA ALA A 333 -2.22 12.94 6.10
C ALA A 333 -3.45 12.13 5.65
N PHE A 334 -4.59 12.30 6.31
CA PHE A 334 -5.82 11.61 5.92
C PHE A 334 -6.31 12.03 4.54
N THR A 335 -6.29 13.33 4.25
CA THR A 335 -6.61 13.87 2.93
C THR A 335 -5.70 13.26 1.86
N ASP A 336 -4.38 13.18 2.11
CA ASP A 336 -3.41 12.57 1.21
C ASP A 336 -3.71 11.07 1.01
N VAL A 337 -4.06 10.34 2.08
CA VAL A 337 -4.48 8.93 2.00
C VAL A 337 -5.70 8.78 1.08
N VAL A 338 -6.75 9.59 1.30
CA VAL A 338 -7.96 9.53 0.47
C VAL A 338 -7.63 9.88 -0.98
N GLN A 339 -6.92 10.99 -1.21
CA GLN A 339 -6.58 11.43 -2.54
C GLN A 339 -5.75 10.40 -3.31
N GLU A 340 -4.69 9.85 -2.71
CA GLU A 340 -3.86 8.86 -3.39
C GLU A 340 -4.58 7.52 -3.57
N PHE A 341 -5.39 7.08 -2.60
CA PHE A 341 -6.19 5.86 -2.73
C PHE A 341 -7.16 5.93 -3.92
N PHE A 342 -7.69 7.12 -4.21
CA PHE A 342 -8.60 7.36 -5.34
C PHE A 342 -7.93 7.81 -6.63
N LYS A 343 -6.64 8.14 -6.60
CA LYS A 343 -5.95 8.64 -7.79
C LYS A 343 -5.79 7.56 -8.84
N GLY A 344 -6.06 7.91 -10.10
CA GLY A 344 -6.04 6.97 -11.22
C GLY A 344 -7.21 5.99 -11.21
N THR A 345 -8.09 6.04 -10.21
CA THR A 345 -9.35 5.30 -10.20
C THR A 345 -10.40 6.04 -11.02
N TYR A 346 -11.42 5.34 -11.52
CA TYR A 346 -12.57 5.99 -12.17
C TYR A 346 -13.39 6.87 -11.24
N THR A 347 -13.21 6.66 -9.93
CA THR A 347 -13.76 7.48 -8.86
C THR A 347 -12.93 8.72 -8.56
N GLU A 348 -11.81 8.96 -9.25
CA GLU A 348 -11.06 10.22 -9.17
C GLU A 348 -11.94 11.43 -9.55
N ASP A 349 -12.92 11.26 -10.44
CA ASP A 349 -13.91 12.31 -10.77
C ASP A 349 -14.82 12.70 -9.59
N LEU A 350 -14.90 11.87 -8.54
CA LEU A 350 -15.61 12.21 -7.30
C LEU A 350 -14.77 13.14 -6.41
N LEU A 351 -13.46 13.22 -6.64
CA LEU A 351 -12.62 14.19 -5.96
C LEU A 351 -12.91 15.59 -6.53
N PRO A 352 -12.92 16.64 -5.70
CA PRO A 352 -13.02 18.02 -6.16
C PRO A 352 -11.91 18.36 -7.16
N GLN A 353 -12.18 19.29 -8.09
CA GLN A 353 -11.13 19.85 -8.94
C GLN A 353 -10.20 20.74 -8.07
N GLY A 354 -9.10 20.19 -7.57
CA GLY A 354 -8.13 20.91 -6.73
C GLY A 354 -7.61 20.05 -5.57
N GLU A 355 -7.01 20.69 -4.57
CA GLU A 355 -6.68 20.02 -3.31
C GLU A 355 -7.96 19.62 -2.56
N LEU A 356 -8.03 18.37 -2.12
CA LEU A 356 -9.16 17.82 -1.37
C LEU A 356 -9.21 18.48 0.02
N SER A 357 -10.37 19.00 0.44
CA SER A 357 -10.49 19.50 1.82
C SER A 357 -10.77 18.35 2.79
N TRP A 358 -10.47 18.54 4.08
CA TRP A 358 -10.84 17.58 5.14
C TRP A 358 -12.33 17.21 5.10
N VAL A 359 -13.21 18.19 4.89
CA VAL A 359 -14.67 17.95 4.87
C VAL A 359 -15.06 17.09 3.68
N ASP A 360 -14.44 17.31 2.52
CA ASP A 360 -14.68 16.49 1.32
C ASP A 360 -14.12 15.07 1.51
N ALA A 361 -12.92 14.94 2.09
CA ALA A 361 -12.30 13.65 2.38
C ALA A 361 -13.13 12.82 3.36
N VAL A 362 -13.63 13.43 4.44
CA VAL A 362 -14.53 12.77 5.41
C VAL A 362 -15.88 12.47 4.79
N GLY A 363 -16.43 13.38 3.98
CA GLY A 363 -17.67 13.15 3.24
C GLY A 363 -17.56 11.90 2.37
N LEU A 364 -16.52 11.84 1.55
CA LEU A 364 -16.23 10.68 0.70
C LEU A 364 -16.02 9.41 1.52
N ALA A 365 -15.28 9.48 2.62
CA ALA A 365 -15.08 8.35 3.54
C ALA A 365 -16.40 7.87 4.17
N ALA A 366 -17.25 8.78 4.63
CA ALA A 366 -18.56 8.45 5.20
C ALA A 366 -19.52 7.88 4.15
N ASP A 367 -19.39 8.32 2.90
CA ASP A 367 -20.12 7.81 1.77
C ASP A 367 -19.68 6.38 1.43
N ILE A 368 -18.37 6.11 1.38
CA ILE A 368 -17.79 4.77 1.23
C ILE A 368 -18.27 3.85 2.36
N VAL A 369 -18.11 4.25 3.61
CA VAL A 369 -18.61 3.49 4.77
C VAL A 369 -20.11 3.25 4.66
N GLY A 370 -20.85 4.26 4.24
CA GLY A 370 -22.29 4.16 4.01
C GLY A 370 -22.64 3.08 2.99
N ILE A 371 -21.84 2.91 1.93
CA ILE A 371 -22.00 1.87 0.90
C ILE A 371 -21.65 0.47 1.44
N PHE A 372 -20.62 0.35 2.28
CA PHE A 372 -20.02 -0.94 2.65
C PHE A 372 -20.39 -1.46 4.05
N ASP A 373 -21.07 -0.69 4.91
CA ASP A 373 -21.48 -1.08 6.27
C ASP A 373 -23.00 -0.94 6.50
N PRO A 374 -23.81 -1.98 6.20
CA PRO A 374 -25.22 -2.02 6.58
C PRO A 374 -25.46 -2.67 7.98
N THR A 375 -24.79 -2.17 9.04
CA THR A 375 -25.12 -2.27 10.52
C THR A 375 -24.84 -3.60 11.29
N PRO A 376 -24.86 -3.62 12.65
CA PRO A 376 -24.09 -2.86 13.64
C PRO A 376 -22.91 -3.68 14.24
N ILE A 377 -21.69 -3.11 14.23
CA ILE A 377 -20.58 -3.38 15.18
C ILE A 377 -19.92 -4.79 15.12
N SER A 378 -19.42 -5.28 13.97
CA SER A 378 -18.20 -6.15 13.97
C SER A 378 -17.59 -6.58 12.62
N ASP A 379 -18.22 -6.37 11.46
CA ASP A 379 -17.82 -7.11 10.23
C ASP A 379 -17.49 -6.23 9.00
N GLY A 380 -16.79 -5.10 9.20
CA GLY A 380 -16.34 -4.22 8.10
C GLY A 380 -15.33 -4.87 7.14
N VAL A 381 -14.42 -5.69 7.68
CA VAL A 381 -13.52 -6.54 6.90
C VAL A 381 -14.33 -7.57 6.10
N SER A 382 -15.37 -8.15 6.71
CA SER A 382 -16.25 -9.12 6.05
C SER A 382 -17.18 -8.47 5.01
N GLY A 383 -17.51 -7.18 5.06
CA GLY A 383 -18.34 -6.49 4.05
C GLY A 383 -17.60 -6.23 2.73
N LEU A 384 -16.36 -5.72 2.83
CA LEU A 384 -15.43 -5.58 1.70
C LEU A 384 -15.01 -6.95 1.16
N ILE A 385 -14.80 -7.92 2.05
CA ILE A 385 -14.55 -9.32 1.69
C ILE A 385 -15.81 -10.01 1.15
N SER A 386 -17.04 -9.64 1.51
CA SER A 386 -18.26 -10.29 0.99
C SER A 386 -18.66 -9.77 -0.38
N LEU A 387 -18.59 -8.45 -0.59
CA LEU A 387 -18.63 -7.89 -1.94
C LEU A 387 -17.45 -8.43 -2.75
N GLY A 388 -16.28 -8.57 -2.12
CA GLY A 388 -15.07 -9.06 -2.77
C GLY A 388 -14.96 -10.56 -3.06
N GLN A 389 -15.61 -11.40 -2.27
CA GLN A 389 -15.70 -12.85 -2.45
C GLN A 389 -16.90 -13.25 -3.32
N GLY A 390 -17.58 -12.28 -3.93
CA GLY A 390 -18.72 -12.56 -4.80
C GLY A 390 -20.01 -12.95 -4.05
N ASP A 391 -20.13 -12.62 -2.76
CA ASP A 391 -21.37 -12.75 -1.99
C ASP A 391 -22.34 -11.57 -2.26
N TRP A 392 -22.66 -11.41 -3.54
CA TRP A 392 -23.76 -10.59 -4.00
C TRP A 392 -25.09 -11.07 -3.44
N LYS A 393 -25.19 -12.32 -2.94
CA LYS A 393 -26.40 -12.79 -2.27
C LYS A 393 -26.55 -12.08 -0.94
N GLY A 394 -25.49 -11.84 -0.16
CA GLY A 394 -25.53 -11.03 1.07
C GLY A 394 -25.90 -9.56 0.83
N ALA A 395 -25.32 -8.92 -0.20
CA ALA A 395 -25.69 -7.55 -0.58
C ALA A 395 -27.15 -7.46 -1.11
N LEU A 396 -27.56 -8.39 -1.98
CA LEU A 396 -28.92 -8.48 -2.51
C LEU A 396 -29.92 -8.93 -1.44
N LEU A 397 -29.55 -9.79 -0.49
CA LEU A 397 -30.36 -10.20 0.66
C LEU A 397 -30.45 -9.07 1.67
N SER A 398 -29.41 -8.26 1.88
CA SER A 398 -29.49 -7.05 2.69
C SER A 398 -30.49 -6.08 2.07
N VAL A 399 -30.37 -5.80 0.75
CA VAL A 399 -31.33 -5.02 -0.06
C VAL A 399 -32.74 -5.61 -0.05
N ALA A 400 -32.89 -6.93 -0.21
CA ALA A 400 -34.16 -7.63 -0.20
C ALA A 400 -34.78 -7.73 1.20
N ALA A 401 -33.96 -7.78 2.25
CA ALA A 401 -34.36 -7.73 3.66
C ALA A 401 -34.71 -6.30 4.13
N MET A 402 -34.33 -5.26 3.37
CA MET A 402 -34.78 -3.87 3.61
C MET A 402 -36.30 -3.68 3.44
N ILE A 403 -37.00 -4.65 2.85
CA ILE A 403 -38.30 -4.43 2.20
C ILE A 403 -39.49 -5.10 2.92
N PRO A 404 -39.32 -6.15 3.77
CA PRO A 404 -40.43 -6.62 4.60
C PRO A 404 -40.56 -5.91 5.96
N TYR A 405 -39.53 -5.19 6.44
CA TYR A 405 -39.55 -4.58 7.78
C TYR A 405 -39.64 -3.05 7.75
N PHE A 406 -40.82 -2.53 7.40
CA PHE A 406 -41.23 -1.15 7.68
C PHE A 406 -41.61 -0.97 9.15
N GLY A 407 -40.65 -1.21 10.05
CA GLY A 407 -40.67 -0.86 11.46
C GLY A 407 -39.23 -0.57 11.93
N ASP A 408 -39.07 0.29 12.94
CA ASP A 408 -37.90 1.02 13.51
C ASP A 408 -36.44 0.57 13.20
N ALA A 409 -36.19 -0.64 12.69
CA ALA A 409 -34.89 -1.15 12.24
C ALA A 409 -34.56 -0.91 10.75
N GLY A 410 -35.51 -0.50 9.89
CA GLY A 410 -35.35 -0.44 8.42
C GLY A 410 -34.83 0.86 7.77
N ALA A 411 -34.59 1.93 8.53
CA ALA A 411 -34.26 3.25 7.94
C ALA A 411 -32.80 3.38 7.47
N LYS A 412 -31.86 2.67 8.10
CA LYS A 412 -30.42 2.78 7.80
C LYS A 412 -30.05 2.25 6.41
N PRO A 413 -30.55 1.07 5.98
CA PRO A 413 -30.24 0.54 4.65
C PRO A 413 -30.80 1.37 3.49
N ILE A 414 -31.98 1.99 3.67
CA ILE A 414 -32.58 2.93 2.70
C ILE A 414 -31.72 4.19 2.56
N LYS A 415 -31.26 4.76 3.68
CA LYS A 415 -30.34 5.91 3.68
C LYS A 415 -29.02 5.58 2.98
N THR A 416 -28.49 4.38 3.18
CA THR A 416 -27.30 3.87 2.47
C THR A 416 -27.51 3.85 0.96
N MET A 417 -28.63 3.29 0.49
CA MET A 417 -28.96 3.28 -0.94
C MET A 417 -29.10 4.71 -1.49
N ILE A 418 -29.78 5.60 -0.77
CA ILE A 418 -29.92 7.00 -1.19
C ILE A 418 -28.56 7.71 -1.27
N ARG A 419 -27.63 7.45 -0.36
CA ARG A 419 -26.25 7.96 -0.43
C ARG A 419 -25.52 7.43 -1.66
N LEU A 420 -25.54 6.12 -1.90
CA LEU A 420 -24.95 5.50 -3.09
C LEU A 420 -25.46 6.17 -4.37
N LEU A 421 -26.78 6.35 -4.50
CA LEU A 421 -27.42 6.98 -5.66
C LEU A 421 -27.11 8.48 -5.79
N ARG A 422 -26.88 9.18 -4.68
CA ARG A 422 -26.46 10.59 -4.68
C ARG A 422 -25.05 10.74 -5.22
N ASN A 423 -24.15 9.90 -4.74
CA ASN A 423 -22.72 10.01 -5.01
C ASN A 423 -22.34 9.42 -6.36
N PHE A 424 -23.11 8.43 -6.83
CA PHE A 424 -23.01 7.86 -8.16
C PHE A 424 -24.29 8.19 -8.96
N PRO A 425 -24.42 9.41 -9.51
CA PRO A 425 -25.57 9.81 -10.32
C PRO A 425 -25.93 8.83 -11.43
N GLY A 426 -24.94 8.23 -12.09
CA GLY A 426 -25.13 7.23 -13.12
C GLY A 426 -25.80 5.95 -12.61
N LEU A 427 -25.62 5.60 -11.34
CA LEU A 427 -26.37 4.50 -10.73
C LEU A 427 -27.86 4.83 -10.61
N ARG A 428 -28.28 6.08 -10.45
CA ARG A 428 -29.72 6.43 -10.51
C ARG A 428 -30.34 6.11 -11.86
N ILE A 429 -29.63 6.49 -12.92
CA ILE A 429 -30.04 6.24 -14.30
C ILE A 429 -30.15 4.73 -14.50
N PHE A 430 -29.11 4.00 -14.09
CA PHE A 430 -29.04 2.55 -14.18
C PHE A 430 -30.15 1.83 -13.39
N PHE A 431 -30.36 2.20 -12.12
CA PHE A 431 -31.43 1.64 -11.27
C PHE A 431 -32.82 2.22 -11.57
N LYS A 432 -32.92 3.18 -12.50
CA LYS A 432 -34.16 3.86 -12.90
C LYS A 432 -34.87 4.53 -11.72
N VAL A 433 -34.07 5.12 -10.82
CA VAL A 433 -34.55 5.84 -9.64
C VAL A 433 -34.56 7.35 -9.92
N PRO A 434 -35.73 8.01 -9.95
CA PRO A 434 -35.82 9.45 -10.18
C PRO A 434 -35.24 10.30 -9.04
N ASP A 435 -34.85 11.53 -9.37
CA ASP A 435 -34.24 12.46 -8.42
C ASP A 435 -35.14 12.82 -7.24
N ASP A 436 -36.46 12.92 -7.46
CA ASP A 436 -37.43 13.27 -6.41
C ASP A 436 -37.61 12.15 -5.37
N VAL A 437 -37.08 10.96 -5.64
CA VAL A 437 -37.05 9.82 -4.71
C VAL A 437 -35.90 9.95 -3.71
N LEU A 438 -34.80 10.62 -4.06
CA LEU A 438 -33.66 10.81 -3.16
C LEU A 438 -33.95 11.75 -1.98
N ALA A 439 -35.03 12.52 -2.08
CA ALA A 439 -35.50 13.46 -1.07
C ALA A 439 -36.55 12.86 -0.13
N ASP A 440 -37.07 11.67 -0.42
CA ASP A 440 -38.15 11.01 0.35
C ASP A 440 -37.88 9.51 0.46
N GLU A 441 -37.39 9.09 1.64
CA GLU A 441 -37.07 7.71 1.98
C GLU A 441 -38.23 6.73 1.73
N GLY A 442 -39.49 7.20 1.87
CA GLY A 442 -40.68 6.39 1.66
C GLY A 442 -40.97 6.07 0.18
N LYS A 443 -40.45 6.87 -0.76
CA LYS A 443 -40.68 6.66 -2.20
C LYS A 443 -39.80 5.56 -2.79
N LEU A 444 -38.64 5.29 -2.19
CA LEU A 444 -37.68 4.32 -2.71
C LEU A 444 -38.27 2.89 -2.74
N ALA A 445 -39.21 2.60 -1.82
CA ALA A 445 -39.93 1.33 -1.76
C ALA A 445 -40.68 0.98 -3.06
N LYS A 446 -41.04 1.98 -3.88
CA LYS A 446 -41.72 1.77 -5.18
C LYS A 446 -40.76 1.30 -6.28
N TYR A 447 -39.46 1.42 -6.08
CA TYR A 447 -38.41 1.10 -7.05
C TYR A 447 -37.64 -0.16 -6.68
N VAL A 448 -38.11 -0.90 -5.68
CA VAL A 448 -37.50 -2.12 -5.17
C VAL A 448 -37.14 -3.12 -6.26
N ASP A 449 -38.07 -3.43 -7.16
CA ASP A 449 -37.85 -4.46 -8.16
C ASP A 449 -36.85 -3.99 -9.23
N ALA A 450 -36.86 -2.69 -9.56
CA ALA A 450 -35.86 -2.08 -10.43
C ALA A 450 -34.47 -2.07 -9.79
N ILE A 451 -34.38 -1.79 -8.49
CA ILE A 451 -33.13 -1.82 -7.73
C ILE A 451 -32.58 -3.25 -7.65
N LYS A 452 -33.43 -4.24 -7.35
CA LYS A 452 -33.04 -5.67 -7.33
C LYS A 452 -32.52 -6.11 -8.70
N GLN A 453 -33.26 -5.79 -9.76
CA GLN A 453 -32.85 -6.14 -11.12
C GLN A 453 -31.53 -5.46 -11.50
N GLY A 454 -31.36 -4.18 -11.16
CA GLY A 454 -30.11 -3.47 -11.37
C GLY A 454 -28.94 -4.10 -10.62
N PHE A 455 -29.14 -4.62 -9.41
CA PHE A 455 -28.05 -5.32 -8.69
C PHE A 455 -27.69 -6.65 -9.36
N GLU A 456 -28.66 -7.40 -9.86
CA GLU A 456 -28.38 -8.59 -10.66
C GLU A 456 -27.60 -8.24 -11.93
N ASP A 457 -27.95 -7.13 -12.56
CA ASP A 457 -27.31 -6.62 -13.77
C ASP A 457 -25.87 -6.13 -13.48
N LEU A 458 -25.64 -5.41 -12.37
CA LEU A 458 -24.32 -5.03 -11.86
C LEU A 458 -23.47 -6.26 -11.54
N ARG A 459 -24.06 -7.25 -10.85
CA ARG A 459 -23.40 -8.53 -10.56
C ARG A 459 -22.93 -9.20 -11.85
N SER A 460 -23.78 -9.24 -12.87
CA SER A 460 -23.41 -9.82 -14.16
C SER A 460 -22.25 -9.07 -14.82
N THR A 461 -22.20 -7.75 -14.62
CA THR A 461 -21.20 -6.85 -15.21
C THR A 461 -19.86 -6.99 -14.51
N PHE A 462 -19.88 -7.12 -13.19
CA PHE A 462 -18.67 -7.25 -12.38
C PHE A 462 -18.21 -8.70 -12.24
N LYS A 463 -18.83 -9.66 -12.95
CA LYS A 463 -18.43 -11.07 -12.88
C LYS A 463 -16.96 -11.32 -13.24
N ASN A 464 -16.38 -10.44 -14.05
CA ASN A 464 -14.98 -10.49 -14.49
C ASN A 464 -14.07 -9.55 -13.69
N VAL A 465 -14.64 -8.71 -12.82
CA VAL A 465 -13.89 -7.83 -11.94
C VAL A 465 -13.40 -8.66 -10.77
N ASP A 466 -12.13 -8.49 -10.40
CA ASP A 466 -11.63 -9.04 -9.15
C ASP A 466 -12.21 -8.24 -7.99
N LEU A 467 -13.33 -8.75 -7.50
CA LEU A 467 -14.09 -8.10 -6.47
C LEU A 467 -13.31 -8.03 -5.15
N THR A 468 -12.33 -8.92 -4.93
CA THR A 468 -11.56 -8.96 -3.68
C THR A 468 -10.69 -7.72 -3.47
N ASN A 469 -10.50 -6.94 -4.54
CA ASN A 469 -9.80 -5.67 -4.51
C ASN A 469 -10.81 -4.50 -4.50
N PRO A 470 -10.95 -3.78 -3.37
CA PRO A 470 -11.89 -2.66 -3.24
C PRO A 470 -11.66 -1.54 -4.23
N ALA A 471 -10.41 -1.24 -4.59
CA ALA A 471 -10.09 -0.23 -5.59
C ALA A 471 -10.65 -0.62 -6.97
N LYS A 472 -10.53 -1.90 -7.37
CA LYS A 472 -11.12 -2.40 -8.63
C LYS A 472 -12.65 -2.39 -8.62
N VAL A 473 -13.28 -2.62 -7.46
CA VAL A 473 -14.75 -2.50 -7.33
C VAL A 473 -15.20 -1.06 -7.48
N LEU A 474 -14.50 -0.12 -6.84
CA LEU A 474 -14.76 1.31 -6.97
C LEU A 474 -14.51 1.80 -8.39
N ASP A 475 -13.47 1.30 -9.05
CA ASP A 475 -13.21 1.53 -10.48
C ASP A 475 -14.38 1.08 -11.34
N ALA A 476 -14.83 -0.17 -11.16
CA ALA A 476 -15.94 -0.72 -11.93
C ALA A 476 -17.23 0.08 -11.72
N LEU A 477 -17.52 0.50 -10.49
CA LEU A 477 -18.66 1.38 -10.18
C LEU A 477 -18.50 2.77 -10.80
N GLY A 478 -17.30 3.35 -10.77
CA GLY A 478 -16.97 4.62 -11.40
C GLY A 478 -17.14 4.57 -12.92
N ILE A 479 -16.73 3.48 -13.57
CA ILE A 479 -16.92 3.24 -15.00
C ILE A 479 -18.40 3.20 -15.34
N VAL A 480 -19.18 2.34 -14.67
CA VAL A 480 -20.63 2.24 -14.89
C VAL A 480 -21.28 3.60 -14.69
N ASN A 481 -20.96 4.30 -13.60
CA ASN A 481 -21.46 5.63 -13.33
C ASN A 481 -21.16 6.62 -14.47
N ARG A 482 -19.91 6.69 -14.94
CA ARG A 482 -19.49 7.60 -16.02
C ARG A 482 -20.18 7.26 -17.35
N LEU A 483 -20.23 5.98 -17.71
CA LEU A 483 -20.91 5.51 -18.94
C LEU A 483 -22.37 5.94 -18.96
N HIS A 484 -23.09 5.76 -17.86
CA HIS A 484 -24.49 6.14 -17.76
C HIS A 484 -24.70 7.65 -17.82
N VAL A 485 -23.88 8.43 -17.11
CA VAL A 485 -23.95 9.89 -17.14
C VAL A 485 -23.67 10.44 -18.54
N ASP A 486 -22.64 9.91 -19.22
CA ASP A 486 -22.26 10.38 -20.55
C ASP A 486 -23.27 9.92 -21.62
N ALA A 487 -23.77 8.68 -21.55
CA ALA A 487 -24.84 8.19 -22.41
C ALA A 487 -26.10 9.05 -22.27
N GLU A 488 -26.55 9.31 -21.04
CA GLU A 488 -27.73 10.13 -20.78
C GLU A 488 -27.57 11.54 -21.33
N LYS A 489 -26.44 12.21 -21.05
CA LYS A 489 -26.14 13.55 -21.60
C LYS A 489 -26.18 13.55 -23.12
N ALA A 490 -25.57 12.56 -23.76
CA ALA A 490 -25.53 12.47 -25.21
C ALA A 490 -26.93 12.26 -25.81
N TYR A 491 -27.71 11.34 -25.26
CA TYR A 491 -29.05 11.02 -25.77
C TYR A 491 -30.09 12.09 -25.44
N ALA A 492 -29.98 12.77 -24.30
CA ALA A 492 -30.81 13.93 -23.98
C ALA A 492 -30.55 15.09 -24.95
N ARG A 493 -29.28 15.34 -25.31
CA ARG A 493 -28.89 16.39 -26.24
C ARG A 493 -29.30 16.08 -27.68
N PHE A 494 -29.25 14.81 -28.09
CA PHE A 494 -29.53 14.38 -29.45
C PHE A 494 -30.50 13.19 -29.47
N PRO A 495 -31.83 13.40 -29.36
CA PRO A 495 -32.79 12.29 -29.31
C PRO A 495 -32.75 11.35 -30.53
N ARG A 496 -32.39 11.87 -31.71
CA ARG A 496 -32.20 11.06 -32.93
C ARG A 496 -31.05 10.04 -32.80
N TRP A 497 -30.06 10.34 -31.97
CA TRP A 497 -28.94 9.44 -31.69
C TRP A 497 -29.44 8.19 -30.95
N LYS A 498 -30.30 8.36 -29.95
CA LYS A 498 -30.89 7.24 -29.20
C LYS A 498 -31.64 6.28 -30.11
N ALA A 499 -32.58 6.82 -30.91
CA ALA A 499 -33.36 6.03 -31.85
C ALA A 499 -32.47 5.30 -32.88
N LYS A 500 -31.36 5.92 -33.31
CA LYS A 500 -30.42 5.24 -34.21
C LYS A 500 -29.65 4.12 -33.50
N ALA A 501 -29.16 4.35 -32.28
CA ALA A 501 -28.43 3.37 -31.51
C ALA A 501 -29.29 2.13 -31.24
N GLU A 502 -30.54 2.32 -30.82
CA GLU A 502 -31.54 1.25 -30.64
C GLU A 502 -31.79 0.47 -31.94
N ASN A 503 -31.95 1.17 -33.07
CA ASN A 503 -32.10 0.55 -34.39
C ASN A 503 -30.88 -0.26 -34.84
N LEU A 504 -29.68 0.15 -34.42
CA LEU A 504 -28.44 -0.59 -34.66
C LEU A 504 -28.26 -1.74 -33.66
N GLY A 505 -29.12 -1.85 -32.65
CA GLY A 505 -29.02 -2.85 -31.58
C GLY A 505 -27.95 -2.55 -30.53
N LEU A 506 -27.44 -1.32 -30.51
CA LEU A 506 -26.54 -0.84 -29.47
C LEU A 506 -27.36 -0.63 -28.18
N PRO A 507 -26.81 -1.01 -27.02
CA PRO A 507 -27.48 -0.75 -25.74
C PRO A 507 -27.48 0.74 -25.45
N THR A 508 -28.66 1.35 -25.30
CA THR A 508 -28.78 2.75 -24.82
C THR A 508 -29.08 2.83 -23.33
N ASP A 509 -29.24 1.68 -22.69
CA ASP A 509 -29.58 1.45 -21.29
C ASP A 509 -28.97 0.09 -20.88
N GLY A 510 -29.02 -0.25 -19.59
CA GLY A 510 -28.37 -1.44 -19.04
C GLY A 510 -26.88 -1.21 -18.71
N PRO A 511 -26.17 -2.23 -18.20
CA PRO A 511 -24.93 -2.00 -17.45
C PRO A 511 -23.77 -1.36 -18.20
N VAL A 512 -23.65 -1.69 -19.48
CA VAL A 512 -22.65 -1.12 -20.38
C VAL A 512 -23.40 -0.44 -21.52
N PRO A 513 -23.83 0.82 -21.35
CA PRO A 513 -24.50 1.56 -22.41
C PRO A 513 -23.46 2.05 -23.44
N PHE A 514 -23.85 2.08 -24.70
CA PHE A 514 -23.09 2.71 -25.77
C PHE A 514 -23.12 4.24 -25.58
N VAL A 515 -21.94 4.83 -25.52
CA VAL A 515 -21.77 6.29 -25.46
C VAL A 515 -21.30 6.79 -26.82
N PRO A 516 -22.14 7.50 -27.60
CA PRO A 516 -21.75 7.96 -28.92
C PRO A 516 -20.64 9.02 -28.84
N PRO A 517 -19.65 9.01 -29.76
CA PRO A 517 -18.59 10.02 -29.78
C PRO A 517 -19.15 11.42 -30.06
N ARG A 518 -18.41 12.46 -29.67
CA ARG A 518 -18.88 13.87 -29.79
C ARG A 518 -19.29 14.27 -31.21
N ASN A 519 -18.68 13.67 -32.22
CA ASN A 519 -18.91 13.90 -33.66
C ASN A 519 -19.67 12.74 -34.33
N TRP A 520 -20.45 11.96 -33.56
CA TRP A 520 -21.18 10.83 -34.12
C TRP A 520 -22.15 11.28 -35.23
N ASP A 521 -22.00 10.69 -36.42
CA ASP A 521 -22.92 10.87 -37.54
C ASP A 521 -23.78 9.60 -37.69
N PRO A 522 -25.05 9.61 -37.23
CA PRO A 522 -25.96 8.47 -37.27
C PRO A 522 -26.21 7.92 -38.69
N ASN A 523 -25.91 8.70 -39.72
CA ASN A 523 -26.14 8.32 -41.12
C ASN A 523 -24.90 7.71 -41.80
N LYS A 524 -23.71 7.81 -41.17
CA LYS A 524 -22.43 7.33 -41.71
C LYS A 524 -21.75 6.33 -40.76
N VAL A 525 -22.54 5.42 -40.19
CA VAL A 525 -22.04 4.40 -39.27
C VAL A 525 -21.84 3.10 -40.03
N ASP A 526 -20.63 2.52 -39.96
CA ASP A 526 -20.41 1.11 -40.32
C ASP A 526 -21.05 0.24 -39.24
N SER A 527 -22.17 -0.41 -39.56
CA SER A 527 -22.91 -1.24 -38.60
C SER A 527 -22.15 -2.48 -38.12
N ARG A 528 -20.97 -2.76 -38.70
CA ARG A 528 -20.08 -3.84 -38.25
C ARG A 528 -19.03 -3.40 -37.24
N ASN A 529 -18.62 -2.13 -37.25
CA ASN A 529 -17.56 -1.59 -36.40
C ASN A 529 -17.93 -0.19 -35.93
N ILE A 530 -18.43 -0.07 -34.71
CA ILE A 530 -18.92 1.20 -34.19
C ILE A 530 -18.00 1.66 -33.07
N THR A 531 -17.36 2.81 -33.23
CA THR A 531 -16.49 3.39 -32.20
C THR A 531 -17.29 4.25 -31.24
N ASP A 532 -17.09 4.04 -29.93
CA ASP A 532 -17.70 4.85 -28.88
C ASP A 532 -16.87 6.10 -28.52
N ALA A 533 -17.36 6.89 -27.57
CA ALA A 533 -16.70 8.12 -27.10
C ALA A 533 -15.34 7.90 -26.43
N TYR A 534 -15.03 6.66 -26.01
CA TYR A 534 -13.79 6.28 -25.35
C TYR A 534 -12.83 5.53 -26.31
N GLY A 535 -13.19 5.44 -27.59
CA GLY A 535 -12.38 4.80 -28.61
C GLY A 535 -12.50 3.27 -28.65
N ASN A 536 -13.41 2.65 -27.87
CA ASN A 536 -13.64 1.22 -27.97
C ASN A 536 -14.42 0.90 -29.25
N VAL A 537 -14.14 -0.25 -29.85
CA VAL A 537 -14.77 -0.65 -31.12
C VAL A 537 -15.76 -1.77 -30.84
N TRP A 538 -17.04 -1.48 -31.07
CA TRP A 538 -18.15 -2.42 -30.94
C TRP A 538 -18.29 -3.20 -32.24
N GLN A 539 -17.87 -4.47 -32.22
CA GLN A 539 -17.95 -5.36 -33.36
C GLN A 539 -19.14 -6.30 -33.22
N ARG A 540 -19.92 -6.47 -34.30
CA ARG A 540 -21.05 -7.40 -34.26
C ARG A 540 -20.55 -8.84 -34.39
N GLY A 541 -20.60 -9.60 -33.31
CA GLY A 541 -20.18 -11.00 -33.23
C GLY A 541 -21.36 -12.00 -33.19
N PRO A 542 -21.13 -13.27 -33.54
CA PRO A 542 -22.05 -14.36 -33.21
C PRO A 542 -22.07 -14.55 -31.68
N ARG A 543 -23.24 -14.78 -31.09
CA ARG A 543 -23.37 -14.97 -29.64
C ARG A 543 -22.53 -16.15 -29.13
N HIS A 544 -21.77 -15.93 -28.06
CA HIS A 544 -21.05 -16.97 -27.32
C HIS A 544 -21.74 -17.24 -25.97
N GLY A 545 -22.44 -18.37 -25.85
CA GLY A 545 -23.04 -18.85 -24.60
C GLY A 545 -24.58 -18.88 -24.53
N ARG A 546 -25.12 -19.27 -23.36
CA ARG A 546 -26.57 -19.26 -23.05
C ARG A 546 -26.94 -17.92 -22.39
N GLY A 547 -27.74 -17.10 -23.06
CA GLY A 547 -28.38 -15.95 -22.42
C GLY A 547 -29.90 -15.98 -22.59
N THR A 548 -30.57 -15.04 -21.93
CA THR A 548 -32.04 -15.04 -21.71
C THR A 548 -32.86 -14.49 -22.86
N ASN A 549 -32.23 -13.80 -23.82
CA ASN A 549 -32.92 -13.26 -25.01
C ASN A 549 -32.66 -14.10 -26.28
N ASP A 550 -33.66 -14.16 -27.16
CA ASP A 550 -33.68 -14.86 -28.47
C ASP A 550 -32.78 -14.23 -29.56
N SER A 551 -31.86 -13.30 -29.22
CA SER A 551 -30.99 -12.67 -30.22
C SER A 551 -29.78 -13.57 -30.57
N PRO A 552 -29.48 -13.81 -31.86
CA PRO A 552 -28.32 -14.59 -32.28
C PRO A 552 -26.98 -13.81 -32.26
N TYR A 553 -26.99 -12.55 -31.81
CA TYR A 553 -25.84 -11.65 -31.87
C TYR A 553 -25.44 -11.10 -30.49
N GLU A 554 -24.16 -10.76 -30.35
CA GLU A 554 -23.60 -9.95 -29.26
C GLU A 554 -22.60 -8.94 -29.82
N TRP A 555 -22.28 -7.94 -29.01
CA TRP A 555 -21.22 -6.99 -29.32
C TRP A 555 -19.92 -7.47 -28.70
N ASP A 556 -18.92 -7.74 -29.54
CA ASP A 556 -17.55 -7.95 -29.11
C ASP A 556 -16.87 -6.57 -29.06
N VAL A 557 -16.80 -6.00 -27.86
CA VAL A 557 -16.29 -4.64 -27.63
C VAL A 557 -14.80 -4.71 -27.42
N GLN A 558 -14.04 -4.33 -28.46
CA GLN A 558 -12.58 -4.25 -28.43
C GLN A 558 -12.16 -3.01 -27.64
N VAL A 559 -11.51 -3.20 -26.50
CA VAL A 559 -11.19 -2.11 -25.58
C VAL A 559 -9.94 -1.35 -26.02
N SER A 560 -9.99 -0.02 -25.97
CA SER A 560 -8.90 0.83 -26.45
C SER A 560 -7.71 0.88 -25.48
N ASN A 561 -7.96 0.65 -24.19
CA ASN A 561 -6.95 0.61 -23.14
C ASN A 561 -7.21 -0.56 -22.18
N PRO A 562 -6.33 -1.57 -22.10
CA PRO A 562 -6.49 -2.70 -21.19
C PRO A 562 -6.49 -2.35 -19.71
N ARG A 563 -5.87 -1.23 -19.34
CA ARG A 563 -5.70 -0.81 -17.95
C ARG A 563 -6.76 0.22 -17.54
N SER A 564 -7.72 0.53 -18.41
CA SER A 564 -8.61 1.68 -18.22
C SER A 564 -9.93 1.54 -18.99
N GLY A 565 -10.98 2.26 -18.58
CA GLY A 565 -12.32 2.28 -19.16
C GLY A 565 -12.96 0.91 -19.08
N LEU A 566 -13.57 0.47 -20.17
CA LEU A 566 -14.14 -0.88 -20.26
C LEU A 566 -13.11 -1.99 -20.03
N GLY A 567 -11.80 -1.74 -20.22
CA GLY A 567 -10.74 -2.71 -19.95
C GLY A 567 -10.75 -3.23 -18.51
N ALA A 568 -11.13 -2.41 -17.53
CA ALA A 568 -11.23 -2.85 -16.13
C ALA A 568 -12.43 -3.77 -15.85
N LEU A 569 -13.37 -3.89 -16.79
CA LEU A 569 -14.49 -4.83 -16.74
C LEU A 569 -14.21 -6.14 -17.51
N THR A 570 -13.05 -6.24 -18.17
CA THR A 570 -12.65 -7.42 -18.95
C THR A 570 -11.81 -8.39 -18.11
N HIS A 571 -11.84 -9.67 -18.49
CA HIS A 571 -10.96 -10.68 -17.87
C HIS A 571 -9.52 -10.61 -18.41
N ASP A 572 -9.35 -10.29 -19.69
CA ASP A 572 -8.09 -10.38 -20.42
C ASP A 572 -7.48 -9.01 -20.79
N GLY A 573 -8.18 -7.92 -20.50
CA GLY A 573 -7.78 -6.56 -20.87
C GLY A 573 -8.01 -6.21 -22.34
N ALA A 574 -8.58 -7.09 -23.16
CA ALA A 574 -8.60 -6.91 -24.62
C ALA A 574 -10.00 -6.72 -25.19
N HIS A 575 -11.00 -7.46 -24.69
CA HIS A 575 -12.35 -7.34 -25.21
C HIS A 575 -13.43 -7.67 -24.18
N LEU A 576 -14.63 -7.14 -24.40
CA LEU A 576 -15.81 -7.33 -23.57
C LEU A 576 -16.99 -7.76 -24.43
N ASN A 577 -17.52 -8.96 -24.20
CA ASN A 577 -18.76 -9.38 -24.85
C ASN A 577 -19.93 -8.68 -24.15
N VAL A 578 -20.73 -7.93 -24.91
CA VAL A 578 -21.90 -7.19 -24.43
C VAL A 578 -23.14 -7.67 -25.18
N GLU A 579 -24.14 -8.13 -24.44
CA GLU A 579 -25.38 -8.65 -25.00
C GLU A 579 -26.12 -7.56 -25.78
N TRP A 580 -26.67 -7.98 -26.92
CA TRP A 580 -27.39 -7.13 -27.84
C TRP A 580 -28.54 -6.40 -27.15
N GLN A 581 -28.63 -5.08 -27.34
CA GLN A 581 -29.63 -4.15 -26.75
C GLN A 581 -29.65 -4.04 -25.21
N THR A 582 -29.32 -5.08 -24.45
CA THR A 582 -29.43 -5.07 -22.98
C THR A 582 -28.21 -4.51 -22.29
N GLY A 583 -27.04 -4.51 -22.94
CA GLY A 583 -25.81 -3.99 -22.35
C GLY A 583 -25.22 -4.89 -21.25
N ARG A 584 -25.75 -6.11 -21.05
CA ARG A 584 -25.24 -7.07 -20.06
C ARG A 584 -23.95 -7.70 -20.55
N VAL A 585 -22.99 -7.93 -19.67
CA VAL A 585 -21.74 -8.59 -20.07
C VAL A 585 -22.00 -10.09 -20.33
N ALA A 586 -21.87 -10.51 -21.59
CA ALA A 586 -22.02 -11.88 -22.06
C ALA A 586 -20.75 -12.71 -21.78
N ASN A 587 -20.83 -14.03 -21.96
CA ASN A 587 -19.75 -14.96 -21.60
C ASN A 587 -18.70 -15.10 -22.70
#